data_AF-A0A926SJK2-F1
#
_entry.id   AF-A0A926SJK2-F1
#
_cell.length_a   1.000
_cell.length_b   1.000
_cell.length_c   1.000
_cell.angle_alpha   90.00
_cell.angle_beta   90.00
_cell.angle_gamma   90.00
#
_symmetry.space_group_name_H-M   'P 1'
#
loop_
_entity.id
_entity.type
_entity.pdbx_description
1 polymer ?
#
loop_
_entity_poly.entity_id
_entity_poly.type
_entity_poly.pdbx_seq_one_letter_code
_entity_poly.pdbx_strand_id
1 'polypeptide(L)'
;MRDYAKSKADEITARSLELDELARTVRSISERSAGDGLALLALLRVLEILHREIREGLFQEALPSNRQALYSLLKDIEATGGWPYINRMPLQEFLRNLIVEIVEEDTCSETER
;
A
#
# COMPACT_ATOMS: atom_id res chain seq x y z
N MET A 1 -38.09 11.90 -5.74
CA MET A 1 -37.08 10.87 -6.11
C MET A 1 -35.78 11.46 -6.69
N ARG A 2 -35.80 12.63 -7.36
CA ARG A 2 -34.59 13.26 -7.93
C ARG A 2 -33.59 13.74 -6.86
N ASP A 3 -34.06 14.21 -5.71
CA ASP A 3 -33.21 14.76 -4.65
C ASP A 3 -32.41 13.70 -3.88
N TYR A 4 -32.94 12.47 -3.79
CA TYR A 4 -32.29 11.35 -3.10
C TYR A 4 -31.09 10.79 -3.88
N ALA A 5 -31.18 10.75 -5.21
CA ALA A 5 -30.07 10.32 -6.06
C ALA A 5 -28.92 11.34 -6.08
N LYS A 6 -29.25 12.64 -5.97
CA LYS A 6 -28.26 13.72 -5.89
C LYS A 6 -27.46 13.65 -4.58
N SER A 7 -28.15 13.47 -3.44
CA SER A 7 -27.50 13.31 -2.13
C SER A 7 -26.52 12.12 -2.07
N LYS A 8 -26.89 10.98 -2.68
CA LYS A 8 -26.03 9.79 -2.70
C LYS A 8 -24.81 9.96 -3.61
N ALA A 9 -24.95 10.67 -4.72
CA ALA A 9 -23.83 10.99 -5.60
C ALA A 9 -22.85 11.97 -4.93
N ASP A 10 -23.38 12.99 -4.25
CA ASP A 10 -22.59 13.98 -3.52
C ASP A 10 -21.78 13.33 -2.37
N GLU A 11 -22.36 12.35 -1.66
CA GLU A 11 -21.65 11.55 -0.63
C GLU A 11 -20.54 10.67 -1.21
N ILE A 12 -20.75 10.05 -2.37
CA ILE A 12 -19.73 9.23 -3.03
C ILE A 12 -18.56 10.10 -3.49
N THR A 13 -18.85 11.28 -4.06
CA THR A 13 -17.82 12.25 -4.45
C THR A 13 -17.06 12.78 -3.24
N ALA A 14 -17.73 13.08 -2.13
CA ALA A 14 -17.09 13.51 -0.89
C ALA A 14 -16.11 12.44 -0.36
N ARG A 15 -16.52 11.17 -0.31
CA ARG A 15 -15.63 10.06 0.11
C ARG A 15 -14.43 9.88 -0.82
N SER A 16 -14.62 10.10 -2.13
CA SER A 16 -13.51 10.08 -3.09
C SER A 16 -12.47 11.16 -2.78
N LEU A 17 -12.93 12.38 -2.44
CA LEU A 17 -12.03 13.50 -2.10
C LEU A 17 -11.24 13.25 -0.81
N GLU A 18 -11.87 12.65 0.20
CA GLU A 18 -11.21 12.25 1.45
C GLU A 18 -10.08 11.24 1.19
N LEU A 19 -10.33 10.24 0.34
CA LEU A 19 -9.31 9.26 -0.05
C LEU A 19 -8.16 9.91 -0.84
N ASP A 20 -8.47 10.86 -1.73
CA ASP A 20 -7.47 11.61 -2.47
C ASP A 20 -6.62 12.51 -1.56
N GLU A 21 -7.20 13.07 -0.50
CA GLU A 21 -6.48 13.85 0.51
C GLU A 21 -5.56 12.97 1.37
N LEU A 22 -6.03 11.78 1.78
CA LEU A 22 -5.20 10.79 2.46
C LEU A 22 -4.01 10.39 1.59
N ALA A 23 -4.24 10.08 0.31
CA ALA A 23 -3.19 9.70 -0.62
C ALA A 23 -2.15 10.82 -0.80
N ARG A 24 -2.60 12.08 -0.88
CA ARG A 24 -1.70 13.26 -0.92
C ARG A 24 -0.88 13.40 0.36
N THR A 25 -1.49 13.19 1.51
CA THR A 25 -0.82 13.28 2.81
C THR A 25 0.26 12.21 2.94
N VAL A 26 -0.07 10.95 2.62
CA VAL A 26 0.89 9.84 2.64
C VAL A 26 2.05 10.11 1.69
N ARG A 27 1.77 10.62 0.48
CA ARG A 27 2.82 11.00 -0.49
C ARG A 27 3.73 12.10 0.05
N SER A 28 3.16 13.16 0.62
CA SER A 28 3.94 14.25 1.22
C SER A 28 4.84 13.76 2.37
N ILE A 29 4.36 12.82 3.19
CA ILE A 29 5.19 12.21 4.24
C ILE A 29 6.33 11.39 3.63
N SER A 30 6.05 10.61 2.58
CA SER A 30 7.09 9.81 1.91
C SER A 30 8.17 10.68 1.26
N GLU A 31 7.79 11.79 0.62
CA GLU A 31 8.73 12.74 -0.01
C GLU A 31 9.61 13.44 1.02
N ARG A 32 9.04 13.83 2.17
CA ARG A 32 9.79 14.44 3.28
C ARG A 32 10.74 13.47 3.96
N SER A 33 10.44 12.17 3.93
CA SER A 33 11.28 11.11 4.51
C SER A 33 12.27 10.54 3.48
N ALA A 34 12.37 11.13 2.29
CA ALA A 34 13.30 10.66 1.26
C ALA A 34 14.75 10.70 1.78
N GLY A 35 15.47 9.58 1.64
CA GLY A 35 16.83 9.43 2.16
C GLY A 35 16.91 8.95 3.62
N ASP A 36 15.81 8.95 4.37
CA ASP A 36 15.74 8.36 5.72
C ASP A 36 15.01 7.01 5.69
N GLY A 37 15.78 5.94 5.61
CA GLY A 37 15.25 4.57 5.57
C GLY A 37 14.45 4.18 6.81
N LEU A 38 14.76 4.71 8.00
CA LEU A 38 14.02 4.41 9.22
C LEU A 38 12.68 5.13 9.24
N ALA A 39 12.62 6.38 8.81
CA ALA A 39 11.37 7.13 8.66
C ALA A 39 10.44 6.50 7.60
N LEU A 40 10.99 6.05 6.47
CA LEU A 40 10.24 5.31 5.46
C LEU A 40 9.74 3.97 5.97
N LEU A 41 10.55 3.23 6.72
CA LEU A 41 10.13 1.97 7.36
C LEU A 41 9.01 2.20 8.39
N ALA A 42 9.09 3.26 9.19
CA ALA A 42 8.04 3.63 10.13
C ALA A 42 6.72 3.94 9.41
N LEU A 43 6.76 4.69 8.30
CA LEU A 43 5.60 4.96 7.45
C LEU A 43 4.98 3.65 6.92
N LEU A 44 5.80 2.75 6.38
CA LEU A 44 5.34 1.46 5.85
C LEU A 44 4.66 0.59 6.92
N ARG A 45 5.18 0.59 8.16
CA ARG A 45 4.58 -0.14 9.28
C ARG A 45 3.21 0.40 9.66
N VAL A 46 3.04 1.73 9.66
CA VAL A 46 1.73 2.35 9.93
C VAL A 46 0.72 1.96 8.84
N LEU A 47 1.11 2.05 7.56
CA LEU A 47 0.25 1.66 6.44
C LEU A 47 -0.14 0.17 6.52
N GLU A 48 0.77 -0.70 6.93
CA GLU A 48 0.48 -2.11 7.15
C GLU A 48 -0.56 -2.34 8.26
N ILE A 49 -0.40 -1.67 9.40
CA ILE A 49 -1.31 -1.82 10.54
C ILE A 49 -2.72 -1.39 10.13
N LEU A 50 -2.85 -0.19 9.54
CA LEU A 50 -4.13 0.33 9.06
C LEU A 50 -4.77 -0.61 8.03
N HIS A 51 -3.97 -1.13 7.09
CA HIS A 51 -4.45 -2.10 6.12
C HIS A 51 -4.95 -3.39 6.80
N ARG A 52 -4.22 -3.92 7.79
CA ARG A 52 -4.64 -5.12 8.52
C ARG A 52 -5.95 -4.88 9.26
N GLU A 53 -6.08 -3.77 9.97
CA GLU A 53 -7.29 -3.40 10.72
C GLU A 53 -8.51 -3.30 9.80
N ILE A 54 -8.36 -2.61 8.66
CA ILE A 54 -9.44 -2.48 7.67
C ILE A 54 -9.77 -3.85 7.08
N ARG A 55 -8.77 -4.67 6.74
CA ARG A 55 -8.98 -5.96 6.09
C ARG A 55 -9.65 -6.98 7.02
N GLU A 56 -9.17 -7.10 8.26
CA GLU A 56 -9.60 -8.12 9.22
C GLU A 56 -10.87 -7.73 9.98
N GLY A 57 -11.17 -6.43 10.08
CA GLY A 57 -12.43 -5.92 10.64
C GLY A 57 -13.44 -5.56 9.54
N LEU A 58 -13.44 -4.29 9.15
CA LEU A 58 -14.48 -3.67 8.33
C LEU A 58 -14.71 -4.37 6.99
N PHE A 59 -13.64 -4.75 6.29
CA PHE A 59 -13.75 -5.39 4.98
C PHE A 59 -14.28 -6.82 5.08
N GLN A 60 -13.81 -7.59 6.07
CA GLN A 60 -14.28 -8.96 6.30
C GLN A 60 -15.75 -8.99 6.74
N GLU A 61 -16.18 -8.06 7.59
CA GLU A 61 -17.59 -7.91 7.98
C GLU A 61 -18.48 -7.47 6.80
N ALA A 62 -17.95 -6.67 5.88
CA ALA A 62 -18.65 -6.21 4.69
C ALA A 62 -18.69 -7.24 3.55
N LEU A 63 -18.05 -8.42 3.70
CA LEU A 63 -18.04 -9.43 2.65
C LEU A 63 -19.46 -9.98 2.39
N PRO A 64 -19.86 -10.13 1.11
CA PRO A 64 -21.15 -10.70 0.78
C PRO A 64 -21.23 -12.17 1.20
N SER A 65 -22.28 -12.54 1.93
CA SER A 65 -22.60 -13.94 2.25
C SER A 65 -23.19 -14.71 1.06
N ASN A 66 -23.66 -14.00 0.04
CA ASN A 66 -24.17 -14.58 -1.20
C ASN A 66 -23.04 -14.82 -2.21
N ARG A 67 -22.97 -16.04 -2.76
CA ARG A 67 -21.97 -16.46 -3.75
C ARG A 67 -21.95 -15.56 -4.98
N GLN A 68 -23.10 -15.20 -5.56
CA GLN A 68 -23.12 -14.32 -6.74
C GLN A 68 -22.50 -12.94 -6.45
N ALA A 69 -22.82 -12.34 -5.30
CA ALA A 69 -22.28 -11.04 -4.92
C ALA A 69 -20.79 -11.13 -4.59
N LEU A 70 -20.35 -12.23 -4.00
CA LEU A 70 -18.94 -12.51 -3.78
C LEU A 70 -18.18 -12.65 -5.11
N TYR A 71 -18.74 -13.34 -6.10
CA TYR A 71 -18.14 -13.45 -7.43
C TYR A 71 -18.05 -12.10 -8.15
N SER A 72 -19.07 -11.25 -8.03
CA SER A 72 -19.01 -9.88 -8.56
C SER A 72 -17.90 -9.07 -7.90
N LEU A 73 -17.80 -9.12 -6.56
CA LEU A 73 -16.75 -8.45 -5.81
C LEU A 73 -15.35 -8.95 -6.21
N LEU A 74 -15.17 -10.26 -6.33
CA LEU A 74 -13.91 -10.88 -6.75
C LEU A 74 -13.49 -10.42 -8.15
N LYS A 75 -14.43 -10.37 -9.09
CA LYS A 75 -14.18 -9.92 -10.46
C LYS A 75 -13.78 -8.44 -10.50
N ASP A 76 -14.41 -7.61 -9.67
CA ASP A 76 -14.06 -6.19 -9.56
C ASP A 76 -12.64 -6.03 -8.97
N ILE A 77 -12.31 -6.79 -7.93
CA ILE A 77 -10.97 -6.82 -7.32
C ILE A 77 -9.91 -7.25 -8.35
N GLU A 78 -10.15 -8.32 -9.12
CA GLU A 78 -9.26 -8.77 -10.19
C GLU A 78 -9.07 -7.71 -11.28
N ALA A 79 -10.11 -6.97 -11.65
CA ALA A 79 -10.05 -5.92 -12.67
C ALA A 79 -9.31 -4.66 -12.20
N THR A 80 -9.34 -4.33 -10.91
CA THR A 80 -8.74 -3.09 -10.37
C THR A 80 -7.34 -3.24 -9.78
N GLY A 81 -6.80 -4.46 -9.65
CA GLY A 81 -5.41 -4.66 -9.19
C GLY A 81 -5.15 -5.80 -8.21
N GLY A 82 -6.07 -6.77 -8.09
CA GLY A 82 -5.88 -7.96 -7.24
C GLY A 82 -6.27 -7.75 -5.77
N TRP A 83 -6.24 -8.85 -5.00
CA TRP A 83 -6.58 -8.86 -3.58
C TRP A 83 -5.70 -7.88 -2.78
N PRO A 84 -6.19 -7.25 -1.69
CA PRO A 84 -5.39 -6.33 -0.87
C PRO A 84 -4.11 -7.01 -0.36
N TYR A 85 -3.02 -6.82 -1.11
CA TYR A 85 -1.73 -7.43 -0.88
C TYR A 85 -0.71 -6.32 -0.84
N ILE A 86 -0.30 -5.91 0.37
CA ILE A 86 0.87 -5.06 0.53
C ILE A 86 2.08 -5.97 0.32
N ASN A 87 2.63 -5.93 -0.88
CA ASN A 87 3.84 -6.68 -1.21
C ASN A 87 4.98 -6.24 -0.28
N ARG A 88 5.54 -7.17 0.48
CA ARG A 88 6.75 -6.96 1.29
C ARG A 88 7.94 -7.12 0.35
N MET A 89 8.76 -6.09 0.20
CA MET A 89 10.06 -6.27 -0.44
C MET A 89 10.83 -7.36 0.31
N PRO A 90 11.29 -8.43 -0.36
CA PRO A 90 12.08 -9.46 0.30
C PRO A 90 13.34 -8.81 0.88
N LEU A 91 13.70 -9.17 2.11
CA LEU A 91 14.88 -8.62 2.81
C LEU A 91 16.16 -8.75 1.95
N GLN A 92 16.24 -9.80 1.12
CA GLN A 92 17.33 -10.01 0.17
C GLN A 92 17.47 -8.87 -0.86
N GLU A 93 16.36 -8.27 -1.29
CA GLU A 93 16.37 -7.14 -2.22
C GLU A 93 16.77 -5.83 -1.51
N PHE A 94 16.40 -5.67 -0.24
CA PHE A 94 16.87 -4.58 0.61
C PHE A 94 18.38 -4.65 0.88
N LEU A 95 18.90 -5.86 1.12
CA LEU A 95 20.32 -6.10 1.39
C LEU A 95 21.21 -6.08 0.14
N ARG A 96 20.62 -5.99 -1.06
CA ARG A 96 21.36 -6.00 -2.32
C ARG A 96 22.44 -4.91 -2.38
N ASN A 97 22.12 -3.71 -1.87
CA ASN A 97 23.07 -2.59 -1.85
C ASN A 97 24.24 -2.84 -0.90
N LEU A 98 24.00 -3.49 0.24
CA LEU A 98 25.05 -3.87 1.20
C LEU A 98 25.97 -4.96 0.62
N ILE A 99 25.42 -5.91 -0.13
CA ILE A 99 26.21 -6.96 -0.79
C ILE A 99 27.11 -6.37 -1.87
N VAL A 100 26.63 -5.39 -2.64
CA VAL A 100 27.44 -4.68 -3.65
C VAL A 100 28.61 -3.94 -2.98
N GLU A 101 28.36 -3.23 -1.88
CA GLU A 101 29.39 -2.49 -1.13
C GLU A 101 30.49 -3.43 -0.59
N ILE A 102 30.10 -4.58 -0.02
CA ILE A 102 31.06 -5.60 0.47
C ILE A 102 31.91 -6.18 -0.67
N VAL A 103 31.30 -6.45 -1.83
CA VAL A 103 32.01 -7.03 -2.98
C VAL A 103 32.96 -6.02 -3.63
N GLU A 104 32.61 -4.74 -3.67
CA GLU A 104 33.49 -3.69 -4.20
C GLU A 104 34.73 -3.45 -3.31
N GLU A 105 34.59 -3.48 -1.98
CA GLU A 105 35.73 -3.36 -1.04
C GLU A 105 36.73 -4.52 -1.17
N ASP A 106 36.24 -5.75 -1.35
CA ASP A 106 37.11 -6.93 -1.50
C ASP A 106 37.92 -6.89 -2.81
N THR A 107 37.34 -6.42 -3.91
CA THR A 107 38.02 -6.38 -5.22
C THR A 107 39.14 -5.34 -5.34
N CYS A 108 39.15 -4.30 -4.49
CA CYS A 108 40.25 -3.33 -4.45
C CYS A 108 41.44 -3.83 -3.60
N SER A 109 41.23 -4.83 -2.74
CA SER A 109 42.27 -5.37 -1.85
C SER A 109 43.11 -6.51 -2.47
N GLU A 110 42.67 -7.06 -3.60
CA GLU A 110 43.34 -8.19 -4.28
C GLU A 110 44.29 -7.78 -5.42
N THR A 111 44.41 -6.48 -5.76
CA THR A 111 45.32 -6.02 -6.84
C THR A 111 46.69 -5.51 -6.38
N GLU A 112 47.00 -5.59 -5.08
CA GLU A 112 48.33 -5.26 -4.53
C GLU A 112 48.92 -6.43 -3.73
N ARG A 113 49.19 -7.57 -4.38
CA ARG A 113 50.18 -8.56 -3.90
C ARG A 113 50.95 -9.20 -5.04
#